data_AF-A0A845SS67-F1
#
_entry.id   AF-A0A845SS67-F1
#
_cell.length_a   1.000
_cell.length_b   1.000
_cell.length_c   1.000
_cell.angle_alpha   90.00
_cell.angle_beta   90.00
_cell.angle_gamma   90.00
#
_symmetry.space_group_name_H-M   'P 1'
#
loop_
_entity.id
_entity.type
_entity.pdbx_description
1 polymer ?
#
loop_
_entity_poly.entity_id
_entity_poly.type
_entity_poly.pdbx_seq_one_letter_code
_entity_poly.pdbx_strand_id
1 'polypeptide(L)'
;MLKRIAAAAACAILFFPTVIFAESSEPLPPVSPAGQESWLYLDENPAGPQSIVVYSLGGHDVKENARQMLDITLESGIRDGFSSALELEYSILDLIKLGENPSSYNRTDLMAMLYGYDNIFREGLESALYALISYDAANTQIPASARNSASAVIDYVVSSQQRSGGFAIASGREPDVKTTAQAVLALAPHTDIPYVNASVDKALSWLSAQQNADGTFSIQATPDCEATALVLTAIRTAGVARDDQRFVKSGRTLMDALTAFAAAGGYSPKPGGDADVAATEAAVIALYTDETGLSPYLPPQAYPNYTAPKTDVKDVFIRFLFGFLGILLVLYLILILTTKIGKRWGKFPEPQTQADKAAHDTQTLEINIPMKAELPNFDTLPSDTMYTQPPADRPKS
;
A
#
# COMPACT_ATOMS: atom_id res chain seq x y z
N MET A 1 26.64 -47.90 -15.85
CA MET A 1 26.16 -46.51 -16.02
C MET A 1 24.85 -46.41 -16.83
N LEU A 2 24.66 -47.16 -17.91
CA LEU A 2 23.45 -47.09 -18.75
C LEU A 2 22.10 -47.42 -18.05
N LYS A 3 22.08 -48.33 -17.07
CA LYS A 3 20.84 -48.68 -16.34
C LYS A 3 20.34 -47.61 -15.35
N ARG A 4 21.20 -46.66 -14.96
CA ARG A 4 20.81 -45.53 -14.09
C ARG A 4 20.26 -44.32 -14.88
N ILE A 5 20.58 -44.24 -16.17
CA ILE A 5 20.07 -43.19 -17.07
C ILE A 5 18.65 -43.54 -17.56
N ALA A 6 18.35 -44.83 -17.76
CA ALA A 6 17.01 -45.28 -18.15
C ALA A 6 15.95 -45.05 -17.04
N ALA A 7 16.33 -45.14 -15.77
CA ALA A 7 15.43 -44.86 -14.64
C ALA A 7 15.10 -43.36 -14.49
N ALA A 8 16.02 -42.47 -14.87
CA ALA A 8 15.76 -41.02 -14.89
C ALA A 8 14.84 -40.61 -16.05
N ALA A 9 14.92 -41.29 -17.20
CA ALA A 9 14.03 -41.05 -18.33
C ALA A 9 12.59 -41.55 -18.07
N ALA A 10 12.42 -42.61 -17.28
CA ALA A 10 11.10 -43.13 -16.94
C ALA A 10 10.34 -42.27 -15.90
N CYS A 11 11.05 -41.58 -14.98
CA CYS A 11 10.42 -40.64 -14.06
C CYS A 11 10.02 -39.31 -14.73
N ALA A 12 10.61 -38.95 -15.86
CA ALA A 12 10.28 -37.71 -16.58
C ALA A 12 8.98 -37.79 -17.39
N ILE A 13 8.46 -38.99 -17.66
CA ILE A 13 7.26 -39.20 -18.50
C ILE A 13 5.97 -39.31 -17.66
N LEU A 14 6.09 -39.48 -16.34
CA LEU A 14 4.92 -39.60 -15.43
C LEU A 14 4.46 -38.27 -14.82
N PHE A 15 5.05 -37.14 -15.21
CA PHE A 15 4.66 -35.79 -14.78
C PHE A 15 4.15 -34.93 -15.95
N PHE A 16 3.42 -35.51 -16.90
CA PHE A 16 2.54 -34.70 -17.74
C PHE A 16 1.21 -34.56 -17.00
N PRO A 17 0.90 -33.40 -16.39
CA PRO A 17 -0.47 -33.14 -16.02
C PRO A 17 -1.28 -33.21 -17.32
N THR A 18 -2.32 -34.04 -17.32
CA THR A 18 -3.36 -33.99 -18.34
C THR A 18 -3.89 -32.56 -18.35
N VAL A 19 -3.45 -31.76 -19.30
CA VAL A 19 -4.04 -30.45 -19.58
C VAL A 19 -5.43 -30.76 -20.12
N ILE A 20 -6.40 -30.73 -19.23
CA ILE A 20 -7.81 -30.63 -19.61
C ILE A 20 -7.88 -29.27 -20.29
N PHE A 21 -8.03 -29.26 -21.62
CA PHE A 21 -8.51 -28.09 -22.33
C PHE A 21 -9.95 -27.89 -21.87
N ALA A 22 -10.11 -27.21 -20.73
CA ALA A 22 -11.35 -26.50 -20.47
C ALA A 22 -11.49 -25.53 -21.65
N GLU A 23 -12.61 -25.65 -22.35
CA GLU A 23 -13.02 -24.70 -23.37
C GLU A 23 -13.08 -23.34 -22.68
N SER A 24 -11.98 -22.58 -22.79
CA SER A 24 -11.84 -21.30 -22.14
C SER A 24 -12.77 -20.36 -22.88
N SER A 25 -13.95 -20.12 -22.32
CA SER A 25 -14.67 -18.89 -22.62
C SER A 25 -13.67 -17.77 -22.45
N GLU A 26 -13.36 -17.04 -23.52
CA GLU A 26 -12.47 -15.89 -23.41
C GLU A 26 -12.98 -15.00 -22.28
N PRO A 27 -12.14 -14.64 -21.30
CA PRO A 27 -12.56 -13.76 -20.24
C PRO A 27 -13.09 -12.47 -20.88
N LEU A 28 -14.25 -12.01 -20.42
CA LEU A 28 -14.81 -10.74 -20.86
C LEU A 28 -13.75 -9.64 -20.70
N PRO A 29 -13.72 -8.63 -21.59
CA PRO A 29 -12.72 -7.58 -21.51
C PRO A 29 -12.84 -6.82 -20.18
N PRO A 30 -11.72 -6.34 -19.62
CA PRO A 30 -11.74 -5.45 -18.46
C PRO A 30 -12.62 -4.23 -18.70
N VAL A 31 -13.28 -3.76 -17.65
CA VAL A 31 -14.00 -2.48 -17.66
C VAL A 31 -13.00 -1.36 -17.91
N SER A 32 -13.23 -0.51 -18.91
CA SER A 32 -12.31 0.58 -19.26
C SER A 32 -13.06 1.86 -19.67
N PRO A 33 -13.71 2.55 -18.70
CA PRO A 33 -14.51 3.75 -18.97
C PRO A 33 -13.67 5.00 -19.19
N ALA A 34 -12.40 5.01 -18.79
CA ALA A 34 -11.49 6.11 -19.02
C ALA A 34 -10.90 6.09 -20.44
N GLY A 35 -10.87 7.25 -21.10
CA GLY A 35 -10.34 7.38 -22.46
C GLY A 35 -8.83 7.15 -22.54
N GLN A 36 -8.35 6.68 -23.70
CA GLN A 36 -6.92 6.44 -23.94
C GLN A 36 -6.06 7.68 -23.72
N GLU A 37 -6.58 8.87 -24.04
CA GLU A 37 -5.85 10.12 -23.83
C GLU A 37 -5.56 10.39 -22.34
N SER A 38 -6.48 10.05 -21.43
CA SER A 38 -6.27 10.15 -19.98
C SER A 38 -5.13 9.27 -19.49
N TRP A 39 -5.02 8.06 -20.04
CA TRP A 39 -3.92 7.15 -19.71
C TRP A 39 -2.59 7.68 -20.22
N LEU A 40 -2.54 8.16 -21.47
CA LEU A 40 -1.33 8.78 -22.04
C LEU A 40 -0.87 9.97 -21.19
N TYR A 41 -1.81 10.84 -20.79
CA TYR A 41 -1.50 11.97 -19.91
C TYR A 41 -0.96 11.51 -18.55
N LEU A 42 -1.60 10.53 -17.90
CA LEU A 42 -1.14 10.00 -16.62
C LEU A 42 0.23 9.31 -16.74
N ASP A 43 0.51 8.65 -17.86
CA ASP A 43 1.80 7.98 -18.14
C ASP A 43 2.93 9.01 -18.29
N GLU A 44 2.68 10.11 -19.00
CA GLU A 44 3.65 11.18 -19.27
C GLU A 44 3.96 12.08 -18.06
N ASN A 45 3.09 12.09 -17.05
CA ASN A 45 3.22 12.95 -15.87
C ASN A 45 3.67 12.19 -14.60
N PRO A 46 4.20 12.89 -13.57
CA PRO A 46 4.50 12.27 -12.28
C PRO A 46 3.28 11.60 -11.64
N ALA A 47 3.53 10.63 -10.76
CA ALA A 47 2.47 9.96 -10.01
C ALA A 47 1.75 10.96 -9.10
N GLY A 48 0.42 10.97 -9.16
CA GLY A 48 -0.41 11.73 -8.24
C GLY A 48 -0.69 10.95 -6.95
N PRO A 49 -1.49 11.54 -6.04
CA PRO A 49 -1.78 10.96 -4.73
C PRO A 49 -2.59 9.65 -4.80
N GLN A 50 -3.28 9.38 -5.91
CA GLN A 50 -4.13 8.21 -6.08
C GLN A 50 -3.61 7.29 -7.21
N SER A 51 -2.35 7.46 -7.60
CA SER A 51 -1.77 6.78 -8.75
C SER A 51 -1.87 5.25 -8.66
N ILE A 52 -1.59 4.66 -7.49
CA ILE A 52 -1.67 3.21 -7.30
C ILE A 52 -3.11 2.72 -7.47
N VAL A 53 -4.07 3.40 -6.84
CA VAL A 53 -5.51 3.10 -6.95
C VAL A 53 -5.98 3.18 -8.41
N VAL A 54 -5.64 4.27 -9.10
CA VAL A 54 -6.08 4.54 -10.48
C VAL A 54 -5.53 3.49 -11.46
N TYR A 55 -4.22 3.22 -11.42
CA TYR A 55 -3.61 2.25 -12.32
C TYR A 55 -4.10 0.83 -12.02
N SER A 56 -4.30 0.49 -10.74
CA SER A 56 -4.90 -0.79 -10.34
C SER A 56 -6.32 -0.96 -10.87
N LEU A 57 -7.17 0.06 -10.75
CA LEU A 57 -8.54 0.06 -11.30
C LEU A 57 -8.52 -0.15 -12.81
N GLY A 58 -7.59 0.51 -13.52
CA GLY A 58 -7.46 0.36 -14.96
C GLY A 58 -6.78 -0.92 -15.44
N GLY A 59 -6.26 -1.74 -14.53
CA GLY A 59 -5.45 -2.91 -14.91
C GLY A 59 -4.14 -2.53 -15.62
N HIS A 60 -3.64 -1.31 -15.39
CA HIS A 60 -2.35 -0.82 -15.89
C HIS A 60 -1.24 -1.12 -14.89
N ASP A 61 0.00 -1.24 -15.39
CA ASP A 61 1.16 -1.37 -14.53
C ASP A 61 1.38 -0.08 -13.73
N VAL A 62 1.21 -0.15 -12.41
CA VAL A 62 1.44 1.01 -11.52
C VAL A 62 2.85 1.55 -11.71
N LYS A 63 2.95 2.88 -11.80
CA LYS A 63 4.21 3.62 -12.01
C LYS A 63 5.27 3.23 -10.98
N GLU A 64 6.48 3.00 -11.47
CA GLU A 64 7.61 2.55 -10.65
C GLU A 64 7.93 3.50 -9.49
N ASN A 65 7.86 4.83 -9.72
CA ASN A 65 8.10 5.82 -8.66
C ASN A 65 7.01 5.79 -7.58
N ALA A 66 5.76 5.51 -7.92
CA ALA A 66 4.68 5.36 -6.93
C ALA A 66 4.92 4.13 -6.05
N ARG A 67 5.30 3.00 -6.66
CA ARG A 67 5.67 1.76 -5.92
C ARG A 67 6.87 2.00 -4.99
N GLN A 68 7.92 2.64 -5.49
CA GLN A 68 9.11 2.94 -4.68
C GLN A 68 8.79 3.83 -3.48
N MET A 69 7.92 4.83 -3.66
CA MET A 69 7.49 5.69 -2.55
C MET A 69 6.67 4.91 -1.51
N LEU A 70 5.78 4.01 -1.95
CA LEU A 70 5.05 3.12 -1.04
C LEU A 70 6.02 2.21 -0.27
N ASP A 71 6.98 1.58 -0.96
CA ASP A 71 7.98 0.70 -0.34
C ASP A 71 8.79 1.43 0.73
N ILE A 72 9.26 2.65 0.44
CA ILE A 72 9.99 3.48 1.40
C ILE A 72 9.12 3.79 2.62
N THR A 73 7.86 4.19 2.41
CA THR A 73 6.91 4.50 3.49
C THR A 73 6.64 3.28 4.36
N LEU A 74 6.40 2.12 3.76
CA LEU A 74 6.17 0.86 4.48
C LEU A 74 7.41 0.39 5.25
N GLU A 75 8.60 0.42 4.63
CA GLU A 75 9.84 0.03 5.30
C GLU A 75 10.13 0.94 6.50
N SER A 76 9.98 2.25 6.32
CA SER A 76 10.17 3.21 7.40
C SER A 76 9.10 3.05 8.48
N GLY A 77 7.83 2.93 8.11
CA GLY A 77 6.71 2.81 9.04
C GLY A 77 6.75 1.51 9.86
N ILE A 78 7.16 0.40 9.25
CA ILE A 78 7.33 -0.89 9.95
C ILE A 78 8.52 -0.84 10.91
N ARG A 79 9.63 -0.20 10.51
CA ARG A 79 10.87 -0.15 11.31
C ARG A 79 10.79 0.85 12.46
N ASP A 80 10.35 2.07 12.15
CA ASP A 80 10.46 3.25 13.03
C ASP A 80 9.09 3.70 13.57
N GLY A 81 8.00 3.14 13.06
CA GLY A 81 6.63 3.59 13.31
C GLY A 81 6.13 4.55 12.22
N PHE A 82 4.84 4.47 11.90
CA PHE A 82 4.19 5.40 10.97
C PHE A 82 4.05 6.79 11.59
N SER A 83 4.19 7.83 10.77
CA SER A 83 4.12 9.23 11.22
C SER A 83 2.70 9.61 11.68
N SER A 84 1.71 8.97 11.06
CA SER A 84 0.29 9.12 11.30
C SER A 84 -0.47 7.81 11.09
N ALA A 85 -1.69 7.75 11.63
CA ALA A 85 -2.64 6.70 11.28
C ALA A 85 -3.00 6.78 9.80
N LEU A 86 -3.14 8.00 9.27
CA LEU A 86 -3.50 8.23 7.87
C LEU A 86 -2.43 7.73 6.88
N GLU A 87 -1.14 7.86 7.22
CA GLU A 87 -0.04 7.29 6.43
C GLU A 87 -0.10 5.76 6.40
N LEU A 88 -0.42 5.13 7.53
CA LEU A 88 -0.64 3.69 7.62
C LEU A 88 -1.86 3.25 6.81
N GLU A 89 -2.98 3.97 6.91
CA GLU A 89 -4.22 3.70 6.19
C GLU A 89 -4.02 3.76 4.67
N TYR A 90 -3.42 4.85 4.15
CA TYR A 90 -3.11 4.95 2.73
C TYR A 90 -2.14 3.84 2.27
N SER A 91 -1.12 3.52 3.08
CA SER A 91 -0.19 2.43 2.76
C SER A 91 -0.88 1.07 2.70
N ILE A 92 -1.85 0.80 3.58
CA ILE A 92 -2.68 -0.41 3.55
C ILE A 92 -3.53 -0.46 2.27
N LEU A 93 -4.20 0.64 1.93
CA LEU A 93 -5.05 0.71 0.73
C LEU A 93 -4.24 0.50 -0.55
N ASP A 94 -3.08 1.13 -0.65
CA ASP A 94 -2.18 0.96 -1.79
C ASP A 94 -1.65 -0.48 -1.88
N LEU A 95 -1.27 -1.10 -0.77
CA LEU A 95 -0.88 -2.52 -0.75
C LEU A 95 -1.99 -3.44 -1.25
N ILE A 96 -3.21 -3.23 -0.76
CA ILE A 96 -4.38 -4.00 -1.21
C ILE A 96 -4.58 -3.83 -2.72
N LYS A 97 -4.39 -2.61 -3.25
CA LYS A 97 -4.46 -2.32 -4.69
C LYS A 97 -3.35 -2.94 -5.51
N LEU A 98 -2.20 -3.22 -4.91
CA LEU A 98 -1.16 -4.03 -5.52
C LEU A 98 -1.46 -5.53 -5.46
N GLY A 99 -2.54 -5.95 -4.79
CA GLY A 99 -2.92 -7.34 -4.60
C GLY A 99 -2.18 -8.01 -3.44
N GLU A 100 -1.52 -7.23 -2.59
CA GLU A 100 -0.79 -7.71 -1.42
C GLU A 100 -1.70 -7.82 -0.19
N ASN A 101 -1.33 -8.70 0.75
CA ASN A 101 -2.10 -8.90 1.99
C ASN A 101 -1.52 -8.07 3.15
N PRO A 102 -2.22 -7.02 3.63
CA PRO A 102 -1.72 -6.17 4.70
C PRO A 102 -1.62 -6.87 6.07
N SER A 103 -2.36 -7.97 6.30
CA SER A 103 -2.29 -8.72 7.56
C SER A 103 -1.04 -9.59 7.72
N SER A 104 -0.21 -9.71 6.67
CA SER A 104 1.03 -10.50 6.71
C SER A 104 2.18 -9.88 5.91
N TYR A 105 2.07 -8.60 5.56
CA TYR A 105 3.05 -7.91 4.73
C TYR A 105 4.42 -7.88 5.41
N ASN A 106 5.45 -8.45 4.77
CA ASN A 106 6.80 -8.56 5.34
C ASN A 106 6.84 -9.14 6.77
N ARG A 107 5.97 -10.12 7.07
CA ARG A 107 5.82 -10.75 8.40
C ARG A 107 5.26 -9.81 9.48
N THR A 108 4.65 -8.72 9.05
CA THR A 108 4.02 -7.70 9.90
C THR A 108 2.53 -7.67 9.61
N ASP A 109 1.71 -7.57 10.66
CA ASP A 109 0.28 -7.36 10.54
C ASP A 109 -0.03 -5.86 10.63
N LEU A 110 -0.13 -5.21 9.46
CA LEU A 110 -0.43 -3.78 9.37
C LEU A 110 -1.85 -3.47 9.84
N MET A 111 -2.77 -4.43 9.70
CA MET A 111 -4.14 -4.29 10.20
C MET A 111 -4.14 -4.25 11.73
N ALA A 112 -3.31 -5.06 12.37
CA ALA A 112 -3.10 -5.01 13.82
C ALA A 112 -2.48 -3.71 14.31
N MET A 113 -1.56 -3.13 13.53
CA MET A 113 -1.05 -1.79 13.81
C MET A 113 -2.17 -0.75 13.76
N LEU A 114 -3.05 -0.82 12.75
CA LEU A 114 -4.14 0.13 12.56
C LEU A 114 -5.20 0.04 13.67
N TYR A 115 -5.73 -1.16 13.95
CA TYR A 115 -6.74 -1.31 14.99
C TYR A 115 -6.20 -1.13 16.42
N GLY A 116 -4.87 -1.20 16.58
CA GLY A 116 -4.14 -0.92 17.82
C GLY A 116 -3.64 0.52 17.96
N TYR A 117 -3.71 1.33 16.91
CA TYR A 117 -3.12 2.67 16.84
C TYR A 117 -3.65 3.60 17.95
N ASP A 118 -2.76 4.24 18.71
CA ASP A 118 -3.15 4.85 20.00
C ASP A 118 -4.18 5.99 19.89
N ASN A 119 -4.19 6.76 18.81
CA ASN A 119 -5.15 7.83 18.60
C ASN A 119 -5.37 8.15 17.11
N ILE A 120 -6.20 7.36 16.43
CA ILE A 120 -6.60 7.64 15.03
C ILE A 120 -7.37 8.96 14.91
N PHE A 121 -8.07 9.40 15.97
CA PHE A 121 -8.86 10.63 15.94
C PHE A 121 -8.02 11.91 16.07
N ARG A 122 -6.71 11.80 16.34
CA ARG A 122 -5.81 12.96 16.50
C ARG A 122 -5.80 13.84 15.25
N GLU A 123 -6.01 13.24 14.09
CA GLU A 123 -5.90 13.89 12.78
C GLU A 123 -7.26 14.32 12.23
N GLY A 124 -8.29 14.24 13.08
CA GLY A 124 -9.65 14.61 12.72
C GLY A 124 -10.45 13.42 12.21
N LEU A 125 -11.57 13.73 11.57
CA LEU A 125 -12.51 12.73 11.08
C LEU A 125 -11.90 11.86 9.97
N GLU A 126 -10.99 12.43 9.18
CA GLU A 126 -10.41 11.78 8.00
C GLU A 126 -9.77 10.42 8.30
N SER A 127 -8.95 10.31 9.35
CA SER A 127 -8.33 9.03 9.72
C SER A 127 -9.37 8.00 10.17
N ALA A 128 -10.46 8.41 10.84
CA ALA A 128 -11.54 7.46 11.15
C ALA A 128 -12.23 6.94 9.87
N LEU A 129 -12.39 7.78 8.85
CA LEU A 129 -12.98 7.39 7.57
C LEU A 129 -12.08 6.40 6.82
N TYR A 130 -10.78 6.69 6.71
CA TYR A 130 -9.84 5.83 5.99
C TYR A 130 -9.49 4.56 6.76
N ALA A 131 -9.55 4.55 8.10
CA ALA A 131 -9.50 3.32 8.88
C ALA A 131 -10.66 2.37 8.51
N LEU A 132 -11.89 2.89 8.43
CA LEU A 132 -13.06 2.10 8.05
C LEU A 132 -12.96 1.58 6.60
N ILE A 133 -12.56 2.44 5.66
CA ILE A 133 -12.31 2.05 4.26
C ILE A 133 -11.24 0.95 4.20
N SER A 134 -10.16 1.06 5.00
CA SER A 134 -9.09 0.05 5.06
C SER A 134 -9.59 -1.29 5.60
N TYR A 135 -10.47 -1.28 6.61
CA TYR A 135 -11.08 -2.51 7.13
C TYR A 135 -11.95 -3.20 6.09
N ASP A 136 -12.77 -2.44 5.37
CA ASP A 136 -13.64 -2.95 4.32
C ASP A 136 -12.85 -3.48 3.12
N ALA A 137 -11.81 -2.76 2.71
CA ALA A 137 -10.91 -3.16 1.63
C ALA A 137 -10.14 -4.44 1.96
N ALA A 138 -9.61 -4.55 3.18
CA ALA A 138 -8.84 -5.73 3.60
C ALA A 138 -9.74 -6.97 3.80
N ASN A 139 -11.05 -6.79 3.95
CA ASN A 139 -12.03 -7.85 4.20
C ASN A 139 -11.58 -8.83 5.30
N THR A 140 -11.02 -8.26 6.38
CA THR A 140 -10.41 -8.96 7.50
C THR A 140 -11.20 -8.70 8.77
N GLN A 141 -11.30 -9.71 9.62
CA GLN A 141 -12.07 -9.60 10.86
C GLN A 141 -11.30 -8.79 11.91
N ILE A 142 -11.78 -7.58 12.18
CA ILE A 142 -11.22 -6.72 13.23
C ILE A 142 -11.74 -7.19 14.61
N PRO A 143 -10.87 -7.41 15.61
CA PRO A 143 -11.31 -7.79 16.94
C PRO A 143 -12.22 -6.74 17.58
N ALA A 144 -13.36 -7.17 18.14
CA ALA A 144 -14.29 -6.25 18.83
C ALA A 144 -13.66 -5.56 20.04
N SER A 145 -12.64 -6.18 20.66
CA SER A 145 -11.87 -5.63 21.77
C SER A 145 -10.72 -4.71 21.34
N ALA A 146 -10.49 -4.55 20.03
CA ALA A 146 -9.47 -3.63 19.54
C ALA A 146 -9.81 -2.19 19.94
N ARG A 147 -8.77 -1.37 20.14
CA ARG A 147 -8.94 0.04 20.49
C ARG A 147 -9.76 0.77 19.43
N ASN A 148 -9.42 0.54 18.16
CA ASN A 148 -10.12 1.11 17.01
C ASN A 148 -10.94 0.01 16.31
N SER A 149 -11.78 -0.71 17.06
CA SER A 149 -12.67 -1.71 16.47
C SER A 149 -13.61 -1.07 15.45
N ALA A 150 -14.08 -1.85 14.46
CA ALA A 150 -14.97 -1.35 13.41
C ALA A 150 -16.20 -0.63 13.99
N SER A 151 -16.83 -1.19 15.03
CA SER A 151 -17.98 -0.55 15.70
C SER A 151 -17.62 0.78 16.36
N ALA A 152 -16.46 0.87 17.02
CA ALA A 152 -16.03 2.12 17.66
C ALA A 152 -15.74 3.22 16.62
N VAL A 153 -15.15 2.85 15.48
CA VAL A 153 -14.89 3.78 14.37
C VAL A 153 -16.21 4.23 13.74
N ILE A 154 -17.14 3.31 13.46
CA ILE A 154 -18.47 3.63 12.92
C ILE A 154 -19.23 4.59 13.86
N ASP A 155 -19.26 4.28 15.15
CA ASP A 155 -19.95 5.11 16.15
C ASP A 155 -19.33 6.52 16.22
N TYR A 156 -18.00 6.62 16.18
CA TYR A 156 -17.31 7.90 16.13
C TYR A 156 -17.68 8.70 14.87
N VAL A 157 -17.62 8.08 13.69
CA VAL A 157 -17.96 8.73 12.43
C VAL A 157 -19.40 9.21 12.47
N VAL A 158 -20.38 8.34 12.76
CA VAL A 158 -21.80 8.74 12.81
C VAL A 158 -22.04 9.84 13.85
N SER A 159 -21.40 9.78 15.03
CA SER A 159 -21.54 10.82 16.06
C SER A 159 -20.94 12.17 15.66
N SER A 160 -20.03 12.18 14.69
CA SER A 160 -19.42 13.39 14.14
C SER A 160 -20.31 14.09 13.10
N GLN A 161 -21.42 13.47 12.69
CA GLN A 161 -22.38 14.08 11.77
C GLN A 161 -23.05 15.29 12.42
N GLN A 162 -23.02 16.43 11.74
CA GLN A 162 -23.63 17.65 12.26
C GLN A 162 -25.15 17.65 12.04
N ARG A 163 -25.86 18.55 12.73
CA ARG A 163 -27.33 18.69 12.64
C ARG A 163 -27.82 18.96 11.21
N SER A 164 -27.00 19.59 10.37
CA SER A 164 -27.29 19.82 8.95
C SER A 164 -27.27 18.54 8.11
N GLY A 165 -26.67 17.46 8.61
CA GLY A 165 -26.45 16.19 7.90
C GLY A 165 -25.06 16.06 7.27
N GLY A 166 -24.30 17.15 7.16
CA GLY A 166 -22.94 17.13 6.65
C GLY A 166 -21.89 16.78 7.71
N PHE A 167 -20.68 16.51 7.22
CA PHE A 167 -19.48 16.26 8.03
C PHE A 167 -18.42 17.33 7.75
N ALA A 168 -17.59 17.58 8.76
CA ALA A 168 -16.46 18.52 8.67
C ALA A 168 -15.18 17.81 9.08
N ILE A 169 -14.04 18.27 8.54
CA ILE A 169 -12.72 17.68 8.81
C ILE A 169 -12.38 17.59 10.32
N ALA A 170 -12.86 18.56 11.10
CA ALA A 170 -12.64 18.64 12.54
C ALA A 170 -13.81 19.33 13.25
N SER A 171 -13.92 19.09 14.56
CA SER A 171 -14.93 19.72 15.41
C SER A 171 -14.83 21.26 15.37
N GLY A 172 -15.97 21.93 15.36
CA GLY A 172 -16.07 23.39 15.28
C GLY A 172 -15.86 24.00 13.89
N ARG A 173 -15.70 23.16 12.86
CA ARG A 173 -15.69 23.59 11.45
C ARG A 173 -17.07 23.37 10.82
N GLU A 174 -17.39 24.18 9.81
CA GLU A 174 -18.58 23.97 8.99
C GLU A 174 -18.42 22.70 8.14
N PRO A 175 -19.51 21.96 7.87
CA PRO A 175 -19.47 20.83 6.96
C PRO A 175 -19.03 21.21 5.56
N ASP A 176 -18.28 20.33 4.92
CA ASP A 176 -17.77 20.53 3.57
C ASP A 176 -18.06 19.32 2.66
N VAL A 177 -18.00 19.56 1.36
CA VAL A 177 -18.37 18.57 0.34
C VAL A 177 -17.44 17.35 0.36
N LYS A 178 -16.12 17.56 0.45
CA LYS A 178 -15.16 16.44 0.37
C LYS A 178 -15.27 15.54 1.59
N THR A 179 -15.29 16.12 2.80
CA THR A 179 -15.44 15.33 4.03
C THR A 179 -16.78 14.60 4.08
N THR A 180 -17.88 15.26 3.66
CA THR A 180 -19.20 14.61 3.64
C THR A 180 -19.25 13.46 2.63
N ALA A 181 -18.64 13.62 1.45
CA ALA A 181 -18.56 12.57 0.45
C ALA A 181 -17.68 11.39 0.91
N GLN A 182 -16.53 11.65 1.55
CA GLN A 182 -15.71 10.58 2.16
C GLN A 182 -16.48 9.84 3.26
N ALA A 183 -17.29 10.53 4.06
CA ALA A 183 -18.13 9.89 5.07
C ALA A 183 -19.18 8.97 4.45
N VAL A 184 -19.85 9.40 3.36
CA VAL A 184 -20.75 8.52 2.60
C VAL A 184 -19.99 7.31 2.05
N LEU A 185 -18.81 7.53 1.46
CA LEU A 185 -17.99 6.46 0.88
C LEU A 185 -17.59 5.41 1.93
N ALA A 186 -17.15 5.84 3.11
CA ALA A 186 -16.74 4.96 4.20
C ALA A 186 -17.91 4.24 4.87
N LEU A 187 -19.07 4.89 5.00
CA LEU A 187 -20.25 4.29 5.66
C LEU A 187 -21.13 3.44 4.74
N ALA A 188 -21.03 3.61 3.42
CA ALA A 188 -21.86 2.91 2.44
C ALA A 188 -21.88 1.38 2.62
N PRO A 189 -20.75 0.69 2.89
CA PRO A 189 -20.75 -0.77 3.11
C PRO A 189 -21.51 -1.23 4.36
N HIS A 190 -21.80 -0.33 5.30
CA HIS A 190 -22.38 -0.62 6.62
C HIS A 190 -23.84 -0.17 6.74
N THR A 191 -24.53 0.04 5.61
CA THR A 191 -25.92 0.52 5.55
C THR A 191 -26.97 -0.52 5.95
N ASP A 192 -26.56 -1.76 6.20
CA ASP A 192 -27.39 -2.77 6.88
C ASP A 192 -27.66 -2.41 8.35
N ILE A 193 -26.79 -1.58 8.96
CA ILE A 193 -26.97 -1.03 10.30
C ILE A 193 -27.91 0.19 10.25
N PRO A 194 -29.11 0.17 10.91
CA PRO A 194 -30.12 1.21 10.70
C PRO A 194 -29.68 2.64 11.02
N TYR A 195 -28.87 2.85 12.06
CA TYR A 195 -28.40 4.19 12.42
C TYR A 195 -27.32 4.70 11.46
N VAL A 196 -26.55 3.81 10.84
CA VAL A 196 -25.59 4.15 9.79
C VAL A 196 -26.34 4.53 8.53
N ASN A 197 -27.34 3.75 8.12
CA ASN A 197 -28.19 4.07 6.97
C ASN A 197 -28.84 5.45 7.12
N ALA A 198 -29.40 5.74 8.30
CA ALA A 198 -29.98 7.06 8.58
C ALA A 198 -28.94 8.20 8.54
N SER A 199 -27.67 7.92 8.84
CA SER A 199 -26.58 8.89 8.72
C SER A 199 -26.21 9.13 7.26
N VAL A 200 -26.06 8.05 6.46
CA VAL A 200 -25.80 8.12 5.02
C VAL A 200 -26.91 8.89 4.30
N ASP A 201 -28.18 8.63 4.60
CA ASP A 201 -29.32 9.34 4.00
C ASP A 201 -29.30 10.85 4.25
N LYS A 202 -28.92 11.27 5.46
CA LYS A 202 -28.76 12.69 5.80
C LYS A 202 -27.59 13.32 5.05
N ALA A 203 -26.47 12.61 4.93
CA ALA A 203 -25.30 13.08 4.21
C ALA A 203 -25.58 13.23 2.70
N LEU A 204 -26.25 12.24 2.10
CA LEU A 204 -26.72 12.31 0.71
C LEU A 204 -27.67 13.49 0.49
N SER A 205 -28.60 13.72 1.42
CA SER A 205 -29.52 14.86 1.36
C SER A 205 -28.78 16.19 1.44
N TRP A 206 -27.78 16.29 2.32
CA TRP A 206 -26.93 17.47 2.46
C TRP A 206 -26.11 17.72 1.19
N LEU A 207 -25.46 16.69 0.62
CA LEU A 207 -24.71 16.79 -0.63
C LEU A 207 -25.60 17.23 -1.80
N SER A 208 -26.79 16.64 -1.95
CA SER A 208 -27.77 17.07 -2.97
C SER A 208 -28.15 18.55 -2.85
N ALA A 209 -28.14 19.12 -1.63
CA ALA A 209 -28.40 20.53 -1.40
C ALA A 209 -27.18 21.44 -1.69
N GLN A 210 -25.96 20.90 -1.66
CA GLN A 210 -24.73 21.63 -2.01
C GLN A 210 -24.42 21.64 -3.52
N GLN A 211 -25.08 20.79 -4.30
CA GLN A 211 -24.83 20.69 -5.74
C GLN A 211 -25.26 21.96 -6.47
N ASN A 212 -24.37 22.47 -7.33
CA ASN A 212 -24.61 23.67 -8.12
C ASN A 212 -25.69 23.46 -9.19
N ALA A 213 -26.24 24.56 -9.72
CA ALA A 213 -27.26 24.52 -10.77
C ALA A 213 -26.77 23.88 -12.09
N ASP A 214 -25.46 23.90 -12.33
CA ASP A 214 -24.80 23.24 -13.46
C ASP A 214 -24.45 21.77 -13.21
N GLY A 215 -24.74 21.27 -12.00
CA GLY A 215 -24.52 19.90 -11.56
C GLY A 215 -23.18 19.68 -10.84
N THR A 216 -22.25 20.64 -10.88
CA THR A 216 -20.92 20.52 -10.27
C THR A 216 -20.97 20.69 -8.74
N PHE A 217 -19.86 20.37 -8.08
CA PHE A 217 -19.61 20.75 -6.69
C PHE A 217 -18.46 21.74 -6.61
N SER A 218 -18.57 22.69 -5.66
CA SER A 218 -17.59 23.75 -5.49
C SER A 218 -16.81 23.63 -4.19
N ILE A 219 -15.53 24.00 -4.24
CA ILE A 219 -14.71 24.34 -3.07
C ILE A 219 -14.55 25.85 -3.03
N GLN A 220 -14.90 26.48 -1.91
CA GLN A 220 -14.86 27.93 -1.74
C GLN A 220 -15.55 28.68 -2.92
N ALA A 221 -16.74 28.21 -3.30
CA ALA A 221 -17.56 28.72 -4.41
C ALA A 221 -16.97 28.57 -5.83
N THR A 222 -15.84 27.87 -5.99
CA THR A 222 -15.27 27.54 -7.31
C THR A 222 -15.58 26.09 -7.66
N PRO A 223 -16.19 25.79 -8.83
CA PRO A 223 -16.39 24.41 -9.29
C PRO A 223 -15.07 23.63 -9.29
N ASP A 224 -15.09 22.43 -8.72
CA ASP A 224 -13.91 21.63 -8.44
C ASP A 224 -14.10 20.19 -8.94
N CYS A 225 -13.15 19.72 -9.77
CA CYS A 225 -13.21 18.41 -10.40
C CYS A 225 -13.15 17.29 -9.36
N GLU A 226 -12.19 17.37 -8.43
CA GLU A 226 -12.01 16.35 -7.41
C GLU A 226 -13.22 16.24 -6.49
N ALA A 227 -13.82 17.36 -6.07
CA ALA A 227 -15.03 17.36 -5.26
C ALA A 227 -16.20 16.73 -6.02
N THR A 228 -16.39 17.10 -7.30
CA THR A 228 -17.47 16.55 -8.14
C THR A 228 -17.29 15.04 -8.36
N ALA A 229 -16.06 14.61 -8.67
CA ALA A 229 -15.68 13.22 -8.88
C ALA A 229 -15.84 12.38 -7.59
N LEU A 230 -15.45 12.93 -6.44
CA LEU A 230 -15.58 12.28 -5.15
C LEU A 230 -17.05 12.11 -4.73
N VAL A 231 -17.91 13.11 -4.99
CA VAL A 231 -19.36 12.94 -4.75
C VAL A 231 -19.93 11.86 -5.65
N LEU A 232 -19.59 11.85 -6.95
CA LEU A 232 -20.01 10.77 -7.86
C LEU A 232 -19.56 9.40 -7.33
N THR A 233 -18.30 9.28 -6.94
CA THR A 233 -17.71 8.06 -6.34
C THR A 233 -18.50 7.61 -5.11
N ALA A 234 -18.76 8.53 -4.18
CA ALA A 234 -19.45 8.24 -2.93
C ALA A 234 -20.90 7.78 -3.14
N ILE A 235 -21.68 8.50 -3.97
CA ILE A 235 -23.09 8.13 -4.20
C ILE A 235 -23.22 6.79 -4.93
N ARG A 236 -22.32 6.51 -5.89
CA ARG A 236 -22.34 5.27 -6.65
C ARG A 236 -21.95 4.09 -5.78
N THR A 237 -20.97 4.27 -4.89
CA THR A 237 -20.63 3.26 -3.86
C THR A 237 -21.79 3.03 -2.89
N ALA A 238 -22.56 4.07 -2.55
CA ALA A 238 -23.78 3.96 -1.75
C ALA A 238 -24.99 3.36 -2.50
N GLY A 239 -24.80 2.88 -3.73
CA GLY A 239 -25.87 2.26 -4.53
C GLY A 239 -26.91 3.24 -5.09
N VAL A 240 -26.64 4.55 -5.05
CA VAL A 240 -27.53 5.58 -5.61
C VAL A 240 -27.49 5.52 -7.13
N ALA A 241 -28.66 5.45 -7.78
CA ALA A 241 -28.78 5.38 -9.23
C ALA A 241 -28.27 6.65 -9.92
N ARG A 242 -27.77 6.51 -11.17
CA ARG A 242 -27.22 7.62 -11.97
C ARG A 242 -28.23 8.74 -12.25
N ASP A 243 -29.51 8.37 -12.36
CA ASP A 243 -30.65 9.23 -12.64
C ASP A 243 -31.46 9.59 -11.38
N ASP A 244 -30.90 9.36 -10.19
CA ASP A 244 -31.51 9.78 -8.92
C ASP A 244 -31.74 11.30 -8.94
N GLN A 245 -33.01 11.68 -8.88
CA GLN A 245 -33.45 13.07 -9.06
C GLN A 245 -32.87 14.03 -8.01
N ARG A 246 -32.36 13.53 -6.87
CA ARG A 246 -31.65 14.37 -5.90
C ARG A 246 -30.38 14.97 -6.51
N PHE A 247 -29.70 14.22 -7.36
CA PHE A 247 -28.40 14.56 -7.96
C PHE A 247 -28.46 15.00 -9.43
N VAL A 248 -29.67 15.16 -9.98
CA VAL A 248 -29.90 15.74 -11.31
C VAL A 248 -30.31 17.20 -11.18
N LYS A 249 -29.48 18.13 -11.64
CA LYS A 249 -29.75 19.58 -11.58
C LYS A 249 -29.89 20.14 -12.99
N SER A 250 -31.00 20.84 -13.25
CA SER A 250 -31.27 21.44 -14.57
C SER A 250 -31.17 20.43 -15.73
N GLY A 251 -31.53 19.16 -15.49
CA GLY A 251 -31.43 18.08 -16.47
C GLY A 251 -30.01 17.51 -16.67
N ARG A 252 -29.03 17.90 -15.86
CA ARG A 252 -27.65 17.38 -15.88
C ARG A 252 -27.41 16.42 -14.74
N THR A 253 -26.87 15.26 -15.06
CA THR A 253 -26.38 14.26 -14.09
C THR A 253 -25.01 14.68 -13.54
N LEU A 254 -24.51 13.97 -12.52
CA LEU A 254 -23.13 14.14 -12.06
C LEU A 254 -22.09 13.71 -13.11
N MET A 255 -22.44 12.77 -13.99
CA MET A 255 -21.58 12.40 -15.10
C MET A 255 -21.45 13.58 -16.07
N ASP A 256 -22.57 14.22 -16.43
CA ASP A 256 -22.55 15.43 -17.26
C ASP A 256 -21.74 16.55 -16.59
N ALA A 257 -21.91 16.74 -15.28
CA ALA A 257 -21.14 17.71 -14.52
C ALA A 257 -19.62 17.42 -14.55
N LEU A 258 -19.22 16.16 -14.43
CA LEU A 258 -17.82 15.74 -14.52
C LEU A 258 -17.22 16.04 -15.90
N THR A 259 -18.01 15.89 -16.98
CA THR A 259 -17.52 16.23 -18.34
C THR A 259 -17.18 17.71 -18.53
N ALA A 260 -17.72 18.61 -17.69
CA ALA A 260 -17.39 20.03 -17.75
C ALA A 260 -15.91 20.32 -17.38
N PHE A 261 -15.25 19.38 -16.70
CA PHE A 261 -13.84 19.47 -16.32
C PHE A 261 -12.89 18.83 -17.34
N ALA A 262 -13.42 18.17 -18.38
CA ALA A 262 -12.60 17.57 -19.43
C ALA A 262 -11.68 18.61 -20.09
N ALA A 263 -10.42 18.24 -20.24
CA ALA A 263 -9.36 19.04 -20.85
C ALA A 263 -8.60 18.20 -21.87
N ALA A 264 -7.73 18.82 -22.67
CA ALA A 264 -6.90 18.08 -23.62
C ALA A 264 -6.03 17.04 -22.86
N GLY A 265 -6.23 15.75 -23.16
CA GLY A 265 -5.49 14.68 -22.51
C GLY A 265 -6.07 14.20 -21.17
N GLY A 266 -7.02 14.87 -20.52
CA GLY A 266 -7.43 14.48 -19.17
C GLY A 266 -8.51 15.36 -18.56
N TYR A 267 -8.39 15.64 -17.27
CA TYR A 267 -9.32 16.52 -16.54
C TYR A 267 -8.56 17.64 -15.86
N SER A 268 -9.21 18.80 -15.78
CA SER A 268 -8.67 20.02 -15.18
C SER A 268 -9.32 20.26 -13.81
N PRO A 269 -8.67 20.93 -12.86
CA PRO A 269 -9.26 21.17 -11.54
C PRO A 269 -10.55 22.03 -11.60
N LYS A 270 -10.66 22.89 -12.62
CA LYS A 270 -11.77 23.82 -12.85
C LYS A 270 -12.17 23.81 -14.33
N PRO A 271 -13.44 24.07 -14.69
CA PRO A 271 -13.88 24.02 -16.07
C PRO A 271 -13.07 24.95 -16.99
N GLY A 272 -12.66 24.43 -18.15
CA GLY A 272 -11.86 25.16 -19.14
C GLY A 272 -10.39 25.39 -18.77
N GLY A 273 -9.87 24.70 -17.74
CA GLY A 273 -8.45 24.70 -17.42
C GLY A 273 -7.65 23.67 -18.23
N ASP A 274 -6.35 23.62 -17.95
CA ASP A 274 -5.45 22.57 -18.46
C ASP A 274 -5.56 21.29 -17.63
N ALA A 275 -5.24 20.15 -18.25
CA ALA A 275 -5.25 18.87 -17.56
C ALA A 275 -4.28 18.87 -16.37
N ASP A 276 -4.72 18.27 -15.27
CA ASP A 276 -3.99 18.10 -14.01
C ASP A 276 -4.03 16.63 -13.58
N VAL A 277 -2.96 16.16 -12.94
CA VAL A 277 -2.82 14.76 -12.53
C VAL A 277 -3.87 14.38 -11.49
N ALA A 278 -4.05 15.18 -10.42
CA ALA A 278 -4.97 14.85 -9.34
C ALA A 278 -6.44 14.90 -9.83
N ALA A 279 -6.78 15.91 -10.63
CA ALA A 279 -8.10 16.00 -11.25
C ALA A 279 -8.38 14.80 -12.19
N THR A 280 -7.38 14.39 -12.99
CA THR A 280 -7.50 13.24 -13.90
C THR A 280 -7.63 11.93 -13.11
N GLU A 281 -6.81 11.72 -12.09
CA GLU A 281 -6.90 10.55 -11.21
C GLU A 281 -8.28 10.45 -10.53
N ALA A 282 -8.79 11.55 -9.96
CA ALA A 282 -10.10 11.59 -9.33
C ALA A 282 -11.23 11.30 -10.33
N ALA A 283 -11.18 11.88 -11.53
CA ALA A 283 -12.17 11.63 -12.57
C ALA A 283 -12.15 10.16 -13.02
N VAL A 284 -10.96 9.56 -13.23
CA VAL A 284 -10.84 8.15 -13.59
C VAL A 284 -11.44 7.26 -12.49
N ILE A 285 -11.12 7.49 -11.22
CA ILE A 285 -11.74 6.75 -10.10
C ILE A 285 -13.27 6.84 -10.15
N ALA A 286 -13.81 8.03 -10.39
CA ALA A 286 -15.24 8.24 -10.46
C ALA A 286 -15.89 7.52 -11.65
N LEU A 287 -15.23 7.47 -12.80
CA LEU A 287 -15.71 6.73 -13.98
C LEU A 287 -15.76 5.21 -13.73
N TYR A 288 -14.72 4.64 -13.12
CA TYR A 288 -14.71 3.21 -12.75
C TYR A 288 -15.76 2.88 -11.69
N THR A 289 -15.90 3.75 -10.69
CA THR A 289 -16.89 3.58 -9.63
C THR A 289 -18.31 3.73 -10.16
N ASP A 290 -18.54 4.66 -11.09
CA ASP A 290 -19.85 4.84 -11.71
C ASP A 290 -20.27 3.60 -12.51
N GLU A 291 -19.34 3.02 -13.26
CA GLU A 291 -19.58 1.85 -14.10
C GLU A 291 -19.79 0.57 -13.30
N THR A 292 -19.00 0.38 -12.24
CA THR A 292 -19.06 -0.85 -11.44
C THR A 292 -20.03 -0.77 -10.26
N GLY A 293 -20.27 0.42 -9.72
CA GLY A 293 -20.97 0.63 -8.44
C GLY A 293 -20.17 0.16 -7.22
N LEU A 294 -18.91 -0.25 -7.39
CA LEU A 294 -18.07 -0.79 -6.34
C LEU A 294 -17.16 0.30 -5.76
N SER A 295 -16.89 0.23 -4.45
CA SER A 295 -15.90 1.10 -3.82
C SER A 295 -14.57 1.04 -4.58
N PRO A 296 -13.89 2.17 -4.81
CA PRO A 296 -12.64 2.21 -5.55
C PRO A 296 -11.46 1.63 -4.77
N TYR A 297 -11.65 1.21 -3.51
CA TYR A 297 -10.58 0.71 -2.64
C TYR A 297 -10.60 -0.81 -2.44
N LEU A 298 -11.58 -1.52 -3.01
CA LEU A 298 -11.64 -2.97 -2.94
C LEU A 298 -10.39 -3.61 -3.59
N PRO A 299 -10.03 -4.84 -3.17
CA PRO A 299 -8.92 -5.57 -3.78
C PRO A 299 -9.19 -5.78 -5.28
N PRO A 300 -8.13 -5.84 -6.13
CA PRO A 300 -8.30 -5.90 -7.58
C PRO A 300 -9.19 -7.06 -8.05
N GLN A 301 -9.17 -8.19 -7.34
CA GLN A 301 -9.96 -9.39 -7.65
C GLN A 301 -11.47 -9.21 -7.41
N ALA A 302 -11.90 -8.15 -6.72
CA ALA A 302 -13.30 -7.84 -6.52
C ALA A 302 -13.96 -7.20 -7.76
N TYR A 303 -13.18 -6.64 -8.69
CA TYR A 303 -13.72 -5.95 -9.85
C TYR A 303 -14.07 -6.93 -10.99
N PRO A 304 -15.17 -6.69 -11.72
CA PRO A 304 -15.55 -7.50 -12.87
C PRO A 304 -14.43 -7.61 -13.90
N ASN A 305 -14.23 -8.82 -14.43
CA ASN A 305 -13.27 -9.08 -15.52
C ASN A 305 -11.81 -8.75 -15.17
N TYR A 306 -11.49 -8.64 -13.87
CA TYR A 306 -10.11 -8.47 -13.43
C TYR A 306 -9.25 -9.62 -13.94
N THR A 307 -8.17 -9.28 -14.63
CA THR A 307 -7.13 -10.21 -15.02
C THR A 307 -5.86 -9.78 -14.30
N ALA A 308 -5.29 -10.68 -13.50
CA ALA A 308 -4.02 -10.39 -12.84
C ALA A 308 -2.97 -9.99 -13.90
N PRO A 309 -2.18 -8.94 -13.67
CA PRO A 309 -1.12 -8.57 -14.58
C PRO A 309 -0.22 -9.79 -14.81
N LYS A 310 0.13 -10.04 -16.07
CA LYS A 310 1.06 -11.12 -16.41
C LYS A 310 2.40 -10.77 -15.80
N THR A 311 2.66 -11.26 -14.59
CA THR A 311 4.00 -11.25 -14.03
C THR A 311 4.89 -12.01 -14.99
N ASP A 312 5.89 -11.34 -15.56
CA ASP A 312 6.88 -12.00 -16.40
C ASP A 312 7.85 -12.81 -15.51
N VAL A 313 7.29 -13.80 -14.82
CA VAL A 313 8.02 -14.74 -13.97
C VAL A 313 9.09 -15.44 -14.82
N LYS A 314 8.88 -15.57 -16.14
CA LYS A 314 9.85 -16.15 -17.06
C LYS A 314 11.09 -15.27 -17.16
N ASP A 315 10.96 -13.97 -17.40
CA ASP A 315 12.12 -13.08 -17.48
C ASP A 315 12.86 -12.95 -16.14
N VAL A 316 12.14 -12.88 -15.03
CA VAL A 316 12.74 -12.85 -13.68
C VAL A 316 13.47 -14.16 -13.39
N PHE A 317 12.85 -15.31 -13.67
CA PHE A 317 13.48 -16.63 -13.50
C PHE A 317 14.68 -16.83 -14.42
N ILE A 318 14.59 -16.37 -15.67
CA ILE A 318 15.69 -16.46 -16.65
C ILE A 318 16.88 -15.62 -16.19
N ARG A 319 16.65 -14.37 -15.75
CA ARG A 319 17.70 -13.50 -15.20
C ARG A 319 18.34 -14.10 -13.94
N PHE A 320 17.52 -14.63 -13.03
CA PHE A 320 17.99 -15.33 -11.84
C PHE A 320 18.82 -16.57 -12.20
N LEU A 321 18.35 -17.42 -13.13
CA LEU A 321 19.02 -18.63 -13.56
C LEU A 321 20.38 -18.33 -14.21
N PHE A 322 20.45 -17.32 -15.09
CA PHE A 322 21.71 -16.92 -15.72
C PHE A 322 22.67 -16.26 -14.72
N GLY A 323 22.17 -15.45 -13.78
CA GLY A 323 22.98 -14.91 -12.68
C GLY A 323 23.56 -16.02 -11.79
N PHE A 324 22.73 -16.99 -11.41
CA PHE A 324 23.13 -18.15 -10.60
C PHE A 324 24.15 -19.04 -11.34
N LEU A 325 23.92 -19.35 -12.61
CA LEU A 325 24.87 -20.11 -13.45
C LEU A 325 26.20 -19.35 -13.63
N GLY A 326 26.15 -18.02 -13.75
CA GLY A 326 27.33 -17.16 -13.80
C GLY A 326 28.18 -17.26 -12.53
N ILE A 327 27.55 -17.23 -11.35
CA ILE A 327 28.23 -17.42 -10.06
C ILE A 327 28.90 -18.81 -10.00
N LEU A 328 28.19 -19.87 -10.40
CA LEU A 328 28.75 -21.22 -10.44
C LEU A 328 29.96 -21.34 -11.39
N LEU A 329 29.92 -20.67 -12.55
CA LEU A 329 31.04 -20.62 -13.50
C LEU A 329 32.26 -19.94 -12.87
N VAL A 330 32.06 -18.81 -12.18
CA VAL A 330 33.13 -18.08 -11.49
C VAL A 330 33.78 -18.96 -10.41
N LEU A 331 32.96 -19.62 -9.58
CA LEU A 331 33.45 -20.55 -8.55
C LEU A 331 34.23 -21.73 -9.17
N TYR A 332 33.75 -22.28 -10.28
CA TYR A 332 34.45 -23.35 -11.01
C TYR A 332 35.79 -22.89 -11.59
N LEU A 333 35.86 -21.68 -12.16
CA LEU A 333 37.09 -21.10 -12.66
C LEU A 333 38.11 -20.84 -11.54
N ILE A 334 37.67 -20.37 -10.37
CA ILE A 334 38.51 -20.22 -9.17
C ILE A 334 39.08 -21.59 -8.74
N LEU A 335 38.28 -22.66 -8.77
CA LEU A 335 38.74 -24.01 -8.46
C LEU A 335 39.81 -24.51 -9.46
N ILE A 336 39.65 -24.22 -10.75
CA ILE A 336 40.66 -24.54 -11.76
C ILE A 336 41.94 -23.72 -11.56
N LEU A 337 41.80 -22.44 -11.20
CA LEU A 337 42.95 -21.55 -10.98
C LEU A 337 43.77 -22.01 -9.78
N THR A 338 43.10 -22.30 -8.66
CA THR A 338 43.74 -22.78 -7.41
C THR A 338 44.44 -24.12 -7.63
N THR A 339 43.84 -25.06 -8.37
CA THR A 339 44.49 -26.33 -8.72
C THR A 339 45.67 -26.17 -9.69
N LYS A 340 45.63 -25.21 -10.62
CA LYS A 340 46.77 -24.88 -11.50
C LYS A 340 47.92 -24.19 -10.75
N ILE A 341 47.60 -23.29 -9.82
CA ILE A 341 48.60 -22.61 -8.98
C ILE A 341 49.28 -23.62 -8.06
N GLY A 342 48.52 -24.52 -7.44
CA GLY A 342 49.07 -25.62 -6.63
C GLY A 342 49.99 -26.56 -7.43
N LYS A 343 49.70 -26.82 -8.70
CA LYS A 343 50.59 -27.59 -9.60
C LYS A 343 51.84 -26.81 -10.02
N ARG A 344 51.78 -25.48 -10.14
CA ARG A 344 52.96 -24.64 -10.45
C ARG A 344 53.92 -24.48 -9.27
N TRP A 345 53.43 -24.62 -8.04
CA TRP A 345 54.23 -24.53 -6.80
C TRP A 345 54.56 -25.91 -6.20
N GLY A 346 54.31 -26.98 -6.94
CA GLY A 346 54.72 -28.34 -6.57
C GLY A 346 56.17 -28.61 -6.94
N LYS A 347 57.11 -28.10 -6.14
CA LYS A 347 58.47 -28.64 -5.89
C LYS A 347 59.20 -27.71 -4.91
N PHE A 348 58.89 -27.82 -3.62
CA PHE A 348 59.87 -27.45 -2.60
C PHE A 348 60.90 -28.60 -2.51
N PRO A 349 62.22 -28.32 -2.43
CA PRO A 349 63.23 -29.36 -2.35
C PRO A 349 63.06 -30.19 -1.08
N GLU A 350 63.24 -31.51 -1.17
CA GLU A 350 63.31 -32.39 -0.01
C GLU A 350 64.44 -31.92 0.94
N PRO A 351 64.21 -31.90 2.27
CA PRO A 351 65.26 -31.59 3.21
C PRO A 351 66.30 -32.71 3.20
N GLN A 352 67.55 -32.35 2.96
CA GLN A 352 68.68 -33.27 3.09
C GLN A 352 68.73 -33.84 4.51
N THR A 353 68.63 -35.15 4.63
CA THR A 353 68.94 -35.91 5.84
C THR A 353 70.39 -35.66 6.23
N GLN A 354 70.60 -34.86 7.28
CA GLN A 354 71.81 -34.92 8.09
C GLN A 354 71.40 -35.46 9.45
N ALA A 355 71.54 -36.78 9.59
CA ALA A 355 71.47 -37.44 10.87
C ALA A 355 72.75 -37.12 11.64
N ASP A 356 72.64 -36.33 12.70
CA ASP A 356 73.56 -36.43 13.83
C ASP A 356 72.85 -36.07 15.14
N LYS A 357 72.59 -37.13 15.91
CA LYS A 357 72.67 -37.24 17.38
C LYS A 357 72.20 -36.04 18.22
N ALA A 358 71.11 -36.21 18.96
CA ALA A 358 71.16 -36.39 20.41
C ALA A 358 69.75 -36.65 20.99
N ALA A 359 69.77 -37.29 22.15
CA ALA A 359 68.67 -37.90 22.88
C ALA A 359 67.50 -36.97 23.25
N HIS A 360 66.37 -37.64 23.53
CA HIS A 360 65.20 -37.17 24.27
C HIS A 360 65.46 -36.01 25.25
N ASP A 361 64.63 -34.97 25.16
CA ASP A 361 64.05 -34.36 26.35
C ASP A 361 62.60 -33.93 26.06
N THR A 362 61.66 -34.55 26.78
CA THR A 362 60.24 -34.17 26.78
C THR A 362 60.08 -32.92 27.64
N GLN A 363 60.02 -31.75 27.01
CA GLN A 363 59.47 -30.55 27.65
C GLN A 363 58.16 -30.18 26.97
N THR A 364 57.07 -30.35 27.73
CA THR A 364 55.78 -29.70 27.51
C THR A 364 56.00 -28.20 27.37
N LEU A 365 55.66 -27.65 26.20
CA LEU A 365 55.58 -26.21 25.99
C LEU A 365 54.38 -25.66 26.76
N GLU A 366 54.63 -25.13 27.96
CA GLU A 366 53.73 -24.17 28.61
C GLU A 366 53.65 -22.90 27.75
N ILE A 367 52.49 -22.66 27.16
CA ILE A 367 52.20 -21.38 26.50
C ILE A 367 51.84 -20.39 27.59
N ASN A 368 52.80 -19.53 27.94
CA ASN A 368 52.60 -18.43 28.88
C ASN A 368 51.87 -17.28 28.15
N ILE A 369 50.57 -17.12 28.41
CA ILE A 369 49.78 -15.98 27.91
C ILE A 369 49.87 -14.86 28.96
N PRO A 370 50.50 -13.70 28.68
CA PRO A 370 50.47 -12.58 29.62
C PRO A 370 49.08 -11.93 29.60
N MET A 371 48.26 -12.24 30.62
CA MET A 371 47.13 -11.40 31.01
C MET A 371 47.67 -10.20 31.79
N LYS A 372 47.80 -9.05 31.15
CA LYS A 372 47.75 -7.75 31.84
C LYS A 372 46.36 -7.17 31.64
N ALA A 373 45.50 -7.35 32.63
CA ALA A 373 44.31 -6.53 32.79
C ALA A 373 44.74 -5.23 33.48
N GLU A 374 44.74 -4.11 32.74
CA GLU A 374 44.72 -2.80 33.38
C GLU A 374 43.27 -2.55 33.84
N LEU A 375 43.08 -2.52 35.17
CA LEU A 375 41.82 -2.12 35.79
C LEU A 375 41.62 -0.61 35.58
N PRO A 376 40.46 -0.14 35.11
CA PRO A 376 40.15 1.27 35.11
C PRO A 376 40.07 1.78 36.56
N ASN A 377 40.67 2.94 36.82
CA ASN A 377 40.63 3.63 38.10
C ASN A 377 39.23 4.21 38.34
N PHE A 378 38.54 3.75 39.39
CA PHE A 378 37.17 4.15 39.73
C PHE A 378 37.07 5.39 40.64
N ASP A 379 38.18 6.05 40.98
CA ASP A 379 38.18 7.21 41.89
C ASP A 379 37.98 8.58 41.20
N THR A 380 37.60 8.63 39.92
CA THR A 380 37.32 9.89 39.21
C THR A 380 36.00 9.91 38.45
N LEU A 381 34.97 9.22 38.96
CA LEU A 381 33.61 9.41 38.48
C LEU A 381 32.99 10.64 39.16
N PRO A 382 32.48 11.66 38.42
CA PRO A 382 31.69 12.71 39.02
C PRO A 382 30.43 12.11 39.63
N SER A 383 30.23 12.36 40.92
CA SER A 383 29.08 11.93 41.72
C SER A 383 27.74 12.38 41.10
N ASP A 384 26.79 11.44 41.07
CA ASP A 384 25.36 11.69 40.82
C ASP A 384 24.87 12.97 41.49
N THR A 385 24.49 13.95 40.69
CA THR A 385 23.59 15.01 41.13
C THR A 385 22.18 14.53 40.87
N MET A 386 21.49 14.17 41.95
CA MET A 386 20.05 14.05 42.00
C MET A 386 19.42 15.33 41.45
N TYR A 387 18.64 15.21 40.37
CA TYR A 387 17.67 16.24 40.01
C TYR A 387 16.49 16.15 40.98
N THR A 388 16.60 16.82 42.13
CA THR A 388 15.43 17.28 42.88
C THR A 388 14.89 18.53 42.20
N GLN A 389 13.75 18.44 41.51
CA GLN A 389 12.97 19.62 41.16
C GLN A 389 12.32 20.21 42.42
N PRO A 390 12.43 21.53 42.68
CA PRO A 390 11.58 22.21 43.65
C PRO A 390 10.17 22.43 43.06
N PRO A 391 9.14 22.56 43.90
CA PRO A 391 7.76 22.71 43.44
C PRO A 391 7.56 24.08 42.78
N ALA A 392 7.07 24.11 41.54
CA ALA A 392 6.63 25.33 40.89
C ALA A 392 5.18 25.66 41.29
N ASP A 393 5.00 26.90 41.73
CA ASP A 393 3.76 27.53 42.16
C ASP A 393 2.63 27.42 41.12
N ARG A 394 1.43 27.08 41.62
CA ARG A 394 0.16 27.44 40.99
C ARG A 394 -0.09 28.94 41.18
N PRO A 395 -0.40 29.71 40.14
CA PRO A 395 -1.17 30.93 40.33
C PRO A 395 -2.64 30.57 40.55
N LYS A 396 -3.18 31.04 41.68
CA LYS A 396 -4.62 31.23 41.87
C LYS A 396 -5.03 32.53 41.17
N SER A 397 -5.86 32.44 40.14
CA SER A 397 -7.07 33.24 39.88
C SER A 397 -7.61 32.91 38.50
#